data_AF-A0A1M6D4A6-F1
#
_entry.id   AF-A0A1M6D4A6-F1
#
_cell.length_a   1.000
_cell.length_b   1.000
_cell.length_c   1.000
_cell.angle_alpha   90.00
_cell.angle_beta   90.00
_cell.angle_gamma   90.00
#
_symmetry.space_group_name_H-M   'P 1'
#
loop_
_entity.id
_entity.type
_entity.pdbx_description
1 polymer ?
#
loop_
_entity_poly.entity_id
_entity_poly.type
_entity_poly.pdbx_seq_one_letter_code
_entity_poly.pdbx_strand_id
1 'polypeptide(L)'
;MKNTIKNTKKGILMVTMFATLLSFANDGSLFNITNDAKRTYLTLESVKQGNLLSVKDINGIILYKEYIQKTGTYTKGFDLTALPDGEYVFELDKDLEINTIPFKVDSNVVVFNKENEKTIYKPVVRVKNGLVYVTKLNLNETPLKISIYFQNESGSELMYKEIITETTSKTISKIFKLEGLKKGSYKMIFNSEGRQFVEYIN
;
A
#
# COMPACT_ATOMS: atom_id res chain seq x y z
N MET A 1 -58.78 43.76 34.59
CA MET A 1 -58.29 42.43 35.03
C MET A 1 -57.27 41.97 33.99
N LYS A 2 -56.03 41.72 34.41
CA LYS A 2 -54.86 41.45 33.55
C LYS A 2 -54.60 39.94 33.42
N ASN A 3 -54.59 39.48 32.17
CA ASN A 3 -53.73 38.51 31.48
C ASN A 3 -53.09 37.27 32.15
N THR A 4 -53.13 36.21 31.31
CA THR A 4 -52.17 35.14 31.02
C THR A 4 -52.13 33.87 31.88
N ILE A 5 -52.67 32.80 31.30
CA ILE A 5 -52.47 31.40 31.67
C ILE A 5 -51.05 31.00 31.24
N LYS A 6 -50.23 30.57 32.22
CA LYS A 6 -48.87 30.05 32.04
C LYS A 6 -48.94 28.61 31.52
N ASN A 7 -48.54 28.38 30.27
CA ASN A 7 -48.29 27.04 29.74
C ASN A 7 -46.93 26.53 30.24
N THR A 8 -46.92 25.88 31.39
CA THR A 8 -45.78 25.10 31.90
C THR A 8 -46.06 23.61 31.76
N LYS A 9 -45.04 22.85 31.30
CA LYS A 9 -44.87 21.39 31.40
C LYS A 9 -45.47 20.49 30.30
N LYS A 10 -45.17 20.76 29.03
CA LYS A 10 -45.06 19.70 28.00
C LYS A 10 -43.80 19.93 27.19
N GLY A 11 -42.71 19.28 27.59
CA GLY A 11 -41.41 19.40 26.96
C GLY A 11 -40.41 18.39 27.55
N ILE A 12 -40.81 17.13 27.67
CA ILE A 12 -39.86 16.02 27.72
C ILE A 12 -39.72 15.56 26.26
N LEU A 13 -38.64 15.95 25.57
CA LEU A 13 -38.02 15.12 24.54
C LEU A 13 -36.69 15.71 24.03
N MET A 14 -35.63 14.91 24.15
CA MET A 14 -34.38 14.90 23.37
C MET A 14 -33.50 16.15 23.36
N VAL A 15 -32.61 16.23 24.35
CA VAL A 15 -31.26 16.80 24.15
C VAL A 15 -30.24 15.68 24.39
N THR A 16 -30.21 14.72 23.47
CA THR A 16 -29.26 13.58 23.50
C THR A 16 -28.84 13.17 22.09
N MET A 17 -28.45 14.14 21.25
CA MET A 17 -27.73 13.84 20.02
C MET A 17 -26.63 14.87 19.80
N PHE A 18 -25.47 14.37 19.36
CA PHE A 18 -24.23 15.10 19.04
C PHE A 18 -23.20 15.31 20.16
N ALA A 19 -23.00 14.30 21.02
CA ALA A 19 -21.61 13.92 21.28
C ALA A 19 -21.16 13.12 20.07
N THR A 20 -20.58 13.78 19.08
CA THR A 20 -19.93 13.14 17.94
C THR A 20 -18.92 12.14 18.50
N LEU A 21 -19.25 10.85 18.44
CA LEU A 21 -18.25 9.81 18.42
C LEU A 21 -17.47 10.03 17.13
N LEU A 22 -16.44 10.87 17.20
CA LEU A 22 -15.29 10.75 16.33
C LEU A 22 -14.63 9.44 16.74
N SER A 23 -15.25 8.33 16.33
CA SER A 23 -14.55 7.08 16.17
C SER A 23 -13.64 7.35 14.99
N PHE A 24 -12.45 7.89 15.27
CA PHE A 24 -11.33 7.68 14.39
C PHE A 24 -11.29 6.15 14.25
N ALA A 25 -11.55 5.66 13.04
CA ALA A 25 -11.17 4.32 12.70
C ALA A 25 -9.68 4.26 13.04
N ASN A 26 -9.34 3.52 14.09
CA ASN A 26 -7.95 3.17 14.33
C ASN A 26 -7.51 2.49 13.04
N ASP A 27 -6.54 3.06 12.32
CA ASP A 27 -5.97 2.40 11.15
C ASP A 27 -5.49 1.03 11.63
N GLY A 28 -6.31 0.01 11.39
CA GLY A 28 -6.05 -1.33 11.84
C GLY A 28 -4.79 -1.78 11.11
N SER A 29 -3.75 -2.10 11.88
CA SER A 29 -2.55 -2.75 11.34
C SER A 29 -2.98 -3.88 10.39
N LEU A 30 -2.48 -3.86 9.16
CA LEU A 30 -2.79 -4.90 8.17
C LEU A 30 -2.20 -6.25 8.59
N PHE A 31 -1.21 -6.21 9.50
CA PHE A 31 -0.53 -7.36 10.07
C PHE A 31 -1.01 -7.60 11.50
N ASN A 32 -2.05 -8.41 11.64
CA ASN A 32 -2.52 -8.87 12.95
C ASN A 32 -1.60 -9.98 13.44
N ILE A 33 -0.70 -9.64 14.37
CA ILE A 33 0.30 -10.55 14.90
C ILE A 33 -0.06 -10.98 16.32
N THR A 34 -0.10 -12.29 16.53
CA THR A 34 -0.21 -12.90 17.86
C THR A 34 0.97 -13.83 18.11
N ASN A 35 1.61 -13.70 19.27
CA ASN A 35 2.72 -14.56 19.67
C ASN A 35 2.23 -15.57 20.71
N ASP A 36 2.45 -16.84 20.44
CA ASP A 36 2.43 -17.93 21.41
C ASP A 36 3.88 -18.32 21.75
N ALA A 37 4.10 -19.08 22.82
CA ALA A 37 5.41 -19.38 23.43
C ALA A 37 6.50 -19.88 22.45
N LYS A 38 6.15 -20.35 21.25
CA LYS A 38 7.10 -20.77 20.20
C LYS A 38 6.72 -20.35 18.77
N ARG A 39 5.55 -19.71 18.57
CA ARG A 39 5.03 -19.45 17.23
C ARG A 39 4.45 -18.06 17.14
N THR A 40 4.82 -17.37 16.07
CA THR A 40 4.20 -16.12 15.65
C THR A 40 3.13 -16.43 14.62
N TYR A 41 1.88 -16.14 14.93
CA TYR A 41 0.78 -16.20 13.97
C TYR A 41 0.61 -14.84 13.32
N LEU A 42 0.76 -14.81 12.00
CA LEU A 42 0.45 -13.66 11.18
C LEU A 42 -0.93 -13.84 10.56
N THR A 43 -1.82 -12.89 10.80
CA THR A 43 -3.13 -12.80 10.15
C THR A 43 -3.17 -11.56 9.26
N LEU A 44 -3.56 -11.77 8.00
CA LEU A 44 -3.71 -10.77 6.96
C LEU A 44 -5.17 -10.74 6.52
N GLU A 45 -5.78 -9.56 6.59
CA GLU A 45 -7.15 -9.36 6.16
C GLU A 45 -7.22 -8.92 4.70
N SER A 46 -8.31 -9.29 4.01
CA SER A 46 -8.60 -8.85 2.64
C SER A 46 -7.50 -9.15 1.61
N VAL A 47 -6.84 -10.30 1.74
CA VAL A 47 -5.92 -10.80 0.71
C VAL A 47 -6.70 -11.37 -0.47
N LYS A 48 -6.08 -11.38 -1.66
CA LYS A 48 -6.61 -12.05 -2.85
C LYS A 48 -5.74 -13.24 -3.23
N GLN A 49 -6.35 -14.21 -3.89
CA GLN A 49 -5.60 -15.25 -4.58
C GLN A 49 -4.56 -14.62 -5.51
N GLY A 50 -3.31 -15.10 -5.44
CA GLY A 50 -2.18 -14.59 -6.22
C GLY A 50 -1.37 -13.49 -5.55
N ASN A 51 -1.84 -12.89 -4.44
CA ASN A 51 -0.99 -12.00 -3.65
C ASN A 51 0.23 -12.78 -3.11
N LEU A 52 1.38 -12.11 -2.98
CA LEU A 52 2.64 -12.74 -2.59
C LEU A 52 3.02 -12.28 -1.18
N LEU A 53 3.08 -13.23 -0.24
CA LEU A 53 3.66 -13.02 1.08
C LEU A 53 5.14 -13.42 1.05
N SER A 54 6.01 -12.60 1.63
CA SER A 54 7.43 -12.90 1.76
C SER A 54 8.03 -12.44 3.09
N VAL A 55 9.12 -13.09 3.50
CA VAL A 55 10.00 -12.63 4.59
C VAL A 55 11.35 -12.33 3.97
N LYS A 56 11.88 -11.14 4.25
CA LYS A 56 13.18 -10.70 3.74
C LYS A 56 14.08 -10.23 4.89
N ASP A 57 15.39 -10.37 4.71
CA ASP A 57 16.38 -9.74 5.60
C ASP A 57 16.62 -8.26 5.23
N ILE A 58 17.48 -7.59 5.99
CA ILE A 58 17.87 -6.19 5.76
C ILE A 58 18.53 -5.92 4.39
N ASN A 59 19.13 -6.95 3.77
CA ASN A 59 19.76 -6.86 2.45
C ASN A 59 18.76 -7.14 1.32
N GLY A 60 17.50 -7.43 1.65
CA GLY A 60 16.45 -7.77 0.71
C GLY A 60 16.49 -9.22 0.22
N ILE A 61 17.29 -10.09 0.85
CA ILE A 61 17.32 -11.52 0.54
C ILE A 61 16.01 -12.15 1.00
N ILE A 62 15.33 -12.84 0.09
CA ILE A 62 14.06 -13.52 0.37
C ILE A 62 14.33 -14.84 1.08
N LEU A 63 13.94 -14.92 2.34
CA LEU A 63 14.07 -16.12 3.19
C LEU A 63 12.84 -17.01 3.10
N TYR A 64 11.69 -16.40 2.81
CA TYR A 64 10.41 -17.08 2.65
C TYR A 64 9.58 -16.40 1.56
N LYS A 65 8.84 -17.20 0.80
CA LYS A 65 7.82 -16.70 -0.14
C LYS A 65 6.66 -17.69 -0.29
N GLU A 66 5.44 -17.16 -0.35
CA GLU A 66 4.23 -17.93 -0.59
C GLU A 66 3.22 -17.10 -1.40
N TYR A 67 2.67 -17.68 -2.46
CA TYR A 67 1.50 -17.12 -3.13
C TYR A 67 0.23 -17.54 -2.40
N ILE A 68 -0.58 -16.56 -2.02
CA ILE A 68 -1.87 -16.77 -1.37
C ILE A 68 -2.81 -17.50 -2.33
N GLN A 69 -3.43 -18.58 -1.85
CA GLN A 69 -4.28 -19.45 -2.68
C GLN A 69 -5.76 -19.09 -2.63
N LYS A 70 -6.20 -18.33 -1.61
CA LYS A 70 -7.61 -17.99 -1.39
C LYS A 70 -7.78 -16.53 -1.03
N THR A 71 -8.85 -15.93 -1.55
CA THR A 71 -9.27 -14.57 -1.19
C THR A 71 -9.95 -14.56 0.17
N GLY A 72 -9.73 -13.52 0.97
CA GLY A 72 -10.36 -13.32 2.28
C GLY A 72 -9.31 -13.11 3.38
N THR A 73 -9.52 -13.75 4.53
CA THR A 73 -8.57 -13.73 5.65
C THR A 73 -7.57 -14.87 5.51
N TYR A 74 -6.29 -14.56 5.65
CA TYR A 74 -5.19 -15.53 5.64
C TYR A 74 -4.49 -15.54 6.99
N THR A 75 -4.24 -16.72 7.55
CA THR A 75 -3.48 -16.88 8.79
C THR A 75 -2.39 -17.93 8.59
N LYS A 76 -1.17 -17.61 9.03
CA LYS A 76 0.00 -18.49 8.94
C LYS A 76 0.85 -18.39 10.21
N GLY A 77 1.25 -19.54 10.74
CA GLY A 77 2.21 -19.63 11.83
C GLY A 77 3.64 -19.68 11.32
N PHE A 78 4.53 -18.93 11.95
CA PHE A 78 5.97 -18.90 11.70
C PHE A 78 6.72 -19.21 13.00
N ASP A 79 7.81 -19.95 12.91
CA ASP A 79 8.82 -20.01 13.97
C ASP A 79 9.95 -19.04 13.60
N LEU A 80 9.78 -17.79 14.01
CA LEU A 80 10.73 -16.71 13.73
C LEU A 80 11.94 -16.73 14.67
N THR A 81 11.87 -17.50 15.76
CA THR A 81 12.96 -17.63 16.74
C THR A 81 14.14 -18.43 16.18
N ALA A 82 13.93 -19.18 15.10
CA ALA A 82 14.97 -19.92 14.39
C ALA A 82 15.79 -19.04 13.43
N LEU A 83 15.39 -17.78 13.21
CA LEU A 83 16.17 -16.83 12.42
C LEU A 83 17.38 -16.33 13.23
N PRO A 84 18.54 -16.09 12.60
CA PRO A 84 19.66 -15.42 13.24
C PRO A 84 19.29 -14.03 13.76
N ASP A 85 20.08 -13.51 14.70
CA ASP A 85 19.95 -12.13 15.15
C ASP A 85 20.07 -11.16 13.96
N GLY A 86 19.11 -10.25 13.83
CA GLY A 86 19.04 -9.37 12.68
C GLY A 86 17.70 -8.67 12.50
N GLU A 87 17.64 -7.87 11.44
CA GLU A 87 16.45 -7.14 11.03
C GLU A 87 15.82 -7.78 9.80
N TYR A 88 14.49 -7.90 9.85
CA TYR A 88 13.71 -8.58 8.85
C TYR A 88 12.43 -7.80 8.57
N VAL A 89 11.78 -8.16 7.47
CA VAL A 89 10.50 -7.56 7.06
C VAL A 89 9.58 -8.63 6.51
N PHE A 90 8.33 -8.64 7.00
CA PHE A 90 7.25 -9.27 6.26
C PHE A 90 6.77 -8.31 5.18
N GLU A 91 6.60 -8.82 3.97
CA GLU A 91 6.09 -8.06 2.83
C GLU A 91 4.93 -8.82 2.18
N LEU A 92 3.79 -8.13 2.08
CA LEU A 92 2.62 -8.56 1.33
C LEU A 92 2.52 -7.72 0.05
N ASP A 93 2.85 -8.33 -1.08
CA ASP A 93 2.78 -7.73 -2.40
C ASP A 93 1.41 -8.04 -3.04
N LYS A 94 0.58 -6.99 -3.19
CA LYS A 94 -0.76 -7.04 -3.79
C LYS A 94 -0.77 -6.38 -5.18
N ASP A 95 -1.92 -6.39 -5.83
CA ASP A 95 -2.09 -5.82 -7.17
C ASP A 95 -1.71 -4.33 -7.24
N LEU A 96 -2.15 -3.53 -6.26
CA LEU A 96 -2.07 -2.06 -6.29
C LEU A 96 -1.17 -1.47 -5.20
N GLU A 97 -0.75 -2.27 -4.24
CA GLU A 97 0.01 -1.82 -3.07
C GLU A 97 0.93 -2.92 -2.57
N ILE A 98 1.93 -2.52 -1.79
CA ILE A 98 2.82 -3.40 -1.05
C ILE A 98 2.74 -2.99 0.41
N ASN A 99 2.38 -3.91 1.30
CA ASN A 99 2.35 -3.67 2.73
C ASN A 99 3.57 -4.33 3.38
N THR A 100 4.21 -3.64 4.32
CA THR A 100 5.39 -4.16 5.02
C THR A 100 5.31 -3.93 6.51
N ILE A 101 5.73 -4.92 7.30
CA ILE A 101 5.94 -4.77 8.75
C ILE A 101 7.35 -5.26 9.12
N PRO A 102 8.22 -4.36 9.63
CA PRO A 102 9.55 -4.76 10.10
C PRO A 102 9.49 -5.50 11.43
N PHE A 103 10.45 -6.39 11.66
CA PHE A 103 10.69 -7.02 12.95
C PHE A 103 12.17 -7.30 13.16
N LYS A 104 12.59 -7.37 14.43
CA LYS A 104 13.95 -7.73 14.84
C LYS A 104 13.94 -9.07 15.54
N VAL A 105 14.95 -9.88 15.29
CA VAL A 105 15.29 -11.05 16.12
C VAL A 105 16.57 -10.73 16.90
N ASP A 106 16.54 -10.95 18.20
CA ASP A 106 17.65 -10.70 19.11
C ASP A 106 17.64 -11.75 20.22
N SER A 107 18.65 -12.62 20.26
CA SER A 107 18.74 -13.72 21.22
C SER A 107 17.47 -14.59 21.25
N ASN A 108 16.96 -14.97 20.07
CA ASN A 108 15.69 -15.70 19.85
C ASN A 108 14.41 -14.95 20.27
N VAL A 109 14.51 -13.67 20.65
CA VAL A 109 13.37 -12.82 20.97
C VAL A 109 12.96 -12.05 19.71
N VAL A 110 11.68 -12.10 19.37
CA VAL A 110 11.13 -11.46 18.17
C VAL A 110 10.33 -10.23 18.55
N VAL A 111 10.72 -9.07 18.03
CA VAL A 111 10.08 -7.78 18.32
C VAL A 111 9.62 -7.14 17.02
N PHE A 112 8.31 -6.94 16.87
CA PHE A 112 7.71 -6.27 15.71
C PHE A 112 7.71 -4.76 15.88
N ASN A 113 8.18 -4.05 14.86
CA ASN A 113 8.16 -2.59 14.82
C ASN A 113 6.90 -2.11 14.11
N LYS A 114 5.77 -2.13 14.84
CA LYS A 114 4.45 -1.77 14.30
C LYS A 114 4.34 -0.30 13.88
N GLU A 115 5.10 0.60 14.52
CA GLU A 115 5.13 2.02 14.16
C GLU A 115 5.73 2.27 12.77
N ASN A 116 6.58 1.35 12.31
CA ASN A 116 7.18 1.37 10.98
C ASN A 116 6.45 0.48 9.97
N GLU A 117 5.21 0.06 10.27
CA GLU A 117 4.34 -0.54 9.27
C GLU A 117 4.10 0.47 8.14
N LYS A 118 4.17 0.00 6.89
CA LYS A 118 4.13 0.87 5.73
C LYS A 118 3.31 0.27 4.60
N THR A 119 2.57 1.13 3.90
CA THR A 119 1.89 0.80 2.65
C THR A 119 2.48 1.62 1.51
N ILE A 120 3.00 0.95 0.49
CA ILE A 120 3.57 1.55 -0.72
C ILE A 120 2.57 1.34 -1.85
N TYR A 121 1.93 2.43 -2.31
CA TYR A 121 1.00 2.37 -3.44
C TYR A 121 1.75 2.35 -4.77
N LYS A 122 1.41 1.37 -5.61
CA LYS A 122 2.00 1.20 -6.94
C LYS A 122 1.42 2.23 -7.92
N PRO A 123 2.22 2.73 -8.87
CA PRO A 123 1.70 3.44 -10.03
C PRO A 123 0.83 2.50 -10.88
N VAL A 124 -0.35 2.99 -11.28
CA VAL A 124 -1.29 2.28 -12.15
C VAL A 124 -1.30 2.95 -13.50
N VAL A 125 -1.13 2.14 -14.55
CA VAL A 125 -1.18 2.61 -15.93
C VAL A 125 -2.46 2.12 -16.60
N ARG A 126 -3.18 3.03 -17.26
CA ARG A 126 -4.37 2.70 -18.03
C ARG A 126 -4.29 3.32 -19.42
N VAL A 127 -4.52 2.51 -20.45
CA VAL A 127 -4.61 3.00 -21.83
C VAL A 127 -6.08 3.15 -22.21
N LYS A 128 -6.48 4.33 -22.70
CA LYS A 128 -7.84 4.58 -23.21
C LYS A 128 -7.79 5.64 -24.29
N ASN A 129 -8.46 5.39 -25.42
CA ASN A 129 -8.57 6.33 -26.55
C ASN A 129 -7.20 6.86 -27.05
N GLY A 130 -6.17 6.01 -27.08
CA GLY A 130 -4.81 6.39 -27.49
C GLY A 130 -4.04 7.25 -26.49
N LEU A 131 -4.57 7.43 -25.28
CA LEU A 131 -3.93 8.13 -24.17
C LEU A 131 -3.54 7.15 -23.08
N VAL A 132 -2.39 7.40 -22.46
CA VAL A 132 -1.86 6.64 -21.34
C VAL A 132 -1.98 7.47 -20.08
N TYR A 133 -2.84 7.00 -19.18
CA TYR A 133 -3.09 7.60 -17.88
C TYR A 133 -2.22 6.89 -16.85
N VAL A 134 -1.44 7.67 -16.08
CA VAL A 134 -0.66 7.18 -14.96
C VAL A 134 -1.23 7.80 -13.69
N THR A 135 -1.59 6.97 -12.72
CA THR A 135 -2.06 7.43 -11.41
C THR A 135 -1.30 6.69 -10.30
N LYS A 136 -0.83 7.42 -9.30
CA LYS A 136 -0.26 6.84 -8.07
C LYS A 136 -0.87 7.56 -6.88
N LEU A 137 -1.43 6.80 -5.94
CA LEU A 137 -1.78 7.35 -4.63
C LEU A 137 -0.48 7.69 -3.88
N ASN A 138 -0.40 8.89 -3.33
CA ASN A 138 0.81 9.44 -2.71
C ASN A 138 0.54 9.91 -1.28
N LEU A 139 -0.14 9.09 -0.47
CA LEU A 139 -0.44 9.44 0.92
C LEU A 139 0.82 9.68 1.76
N ASN A 140 1.89 8.95 1.44
CA ASN A 140 3.21 9.03 2.08
C ASN A 140 4.08 10.18 1.57
N GLU A 141 3.57 11.00 0.65
CA GLU A 141 4.27 12.21 0.17
C GLU A 141 5.67 11.87 -0.39
N THR A 142 5.73 10.84 -1.23
CA THR A 142 7.00 10.33 -1.78
C THR A 142 7.21 10.73 -3.24
N PRO A 143 8.46 11.01 -3.66
CA PRO A 143 8.72 11.31 -5.06
C PRO A 143 8.41 10.14 -5.99
N LEU A 144 8.00 10.47 -7.22
CA LEU A 144 7.83 9.51 -8.30
C LEU A 144 8.72 9.90 -9.48
N LYS A 145 9.67 9.02 -9.83
CA LYS A 145 10.47 9.16 -11.05
C LYS A 145 9.84 8.33 -12.15
N ILE A 146 9.57 8.97 -13.29
CA ILE A 146 9.01 8.34 -14.49
C ILE A 146 10.09 8.35 -15.57
N SER A 147 10.24 7.24 -16.29
CA SER A 147 11.09 7.14 -17.48
C SER A 147 10.36 6.33 -18.53
N ILE A 148 10.25 6.85 -19.75
CA ILE A 148 9.51 6.22 -20.85
C ILE A 148 10.50 5.97 -21.98
N TYR A 149 10.59 4.72 -22.40
CA TYR A 149 11.45 4.29 -23.49
C TYR A 149 10.60 3.80 -24.65
N PHE A 150 10.97 4.14 -25.87
CA PHE A 150 10.45 3.51 -27.08
C PHE A 150 11.37 2.35 -27.47
N GLN A 151 10.79 1.23 -27.89
CA GLN A 151 11.50 -0.01 -28.22
C GLN A 151 11.07 -0.50 -29.60
N ASN A 152 12.02 -0.68 -30.50
CA ASN A 152 11.80 -1.22 -31.84
C ASN A 152 12.97 -2.13 -32.25
N GLU A 153 12.99 -2.55 -33.51
CA GLU A 153 14.06 -3.40 -34.07
C GLU A 153 15.46 -2.78 -33.93
N SER A 154 15.56 -1.45 -33.94
CA SER A 154 16.82 -0.71 -33.82
C SER A 154 17.32 -0.59 -32.38
N GLY A 155 16.51 -0.95 -31.38
CA GLY A 155 16.87 -0.92 -29.96
C GLY A 155 15.90 -0.12 -29.10
N SER A 156 16.41 0.39 -27.96
CA SER A 156 15.63 1.12 -26.97
C SER A 156 16.12 2.56 -26.84
N GLU A 157 15.22 3.53 -26.97
CA GLU A 157 15.51 4.96 -26.89
C GLU A 157 14.74 5.60 -25.73
N LEU A 158 15.38 6.48 -24.95
CA LEU A 158 14.71 7.22 -23.87
C LEU A 158 13.93 8.41 -24.47
N MET A 159 12.61 8.35 -24.37
CA MET A 159 11.73 9.38 -24.94
C MET A 159 11.33 10.45 -23.92
N TYR A 160 11.22 10.08 -22.64
CA TYR A 160 10.78 11.00 -21.59
C TYR A 160 11.33 10.62 -20.24
N LYS A 161 11.64 11.62 -19.41
CA LYS A 161 12.06 11.44 -18.02
C LYS A 161 11.59 12.61 -17.17
N GLU A 162 10.96 12.29 -16.04
CA GLU A 162 10.48 13.28 -15.07
C GLU A 162 10.71 12.77 -13.65
N ILE A 163 10.96 13.69 -12.72
CA ILE A 163 10.96 13.41 -11.28
C ILE A 163 9.93 14.36 -10.66
N ILE A 164 8.87 13.78 -10.12
CA ILE A 164 7.80 14.51 -9.45
C ILE A 164 8.15 14.55 -7.97
N THR A 165 8.58 15.72 -7.49
CA THR A 165 8.95 15.96 -6.09
C THR A 165 7.92 16.78 -5.33
N GLU A 166 6.87 17.28 -6.00
CA GLU A 166 5.75 17.95 -5.34
C GLU A 166 4.89 16.92 -4.65
N THR A 167 5.13 16.75 -3.35
CA THR A 167 4.56 15.67 -2.55
C THR A 167 3.35 16.07 -1.73
N THR A 168 2.97 17.35 -1.75
CA THR A 168 1.79 17.88 -1.03
C THR A 168 0.47 17.35 -1.58
N SER A 169 0.43 16.92 -2.84
CA SER A 169 -0.73 16.24 -3.41
C SER A 169 -0.78 14.79 -2.98
N LYS A 170 -1.92 14.37 -2.41
CA LYS A 170 -2.21 12.98 -2.03
C LYS A 170 -2.33 12.02 -3.22
N THR A 171 -2.36 12.54 -4.45
CA THR A 171 -2.40 11.74 -5.68
C THR A 171 -1.52 12.37 -6.76
N ILE A 172 -0.76 11.55 -7.45
CA ILE A 172 -0.02 11.93 -8.65
C ILE A 172 -0.80 11.42 -9.87
N SER A 173 -1.07 12.31 -10.83
CA SER A 173 -1.77 12.00 -12.08
C SER A 173 -1.04 12.60 -13.28
N LYS A 174 -0.74 11.77 -14.28
CA LYS A 174 -0.14 12.18 -15.54
C LYS A 174 -0.88 11.55 -16.72
N ILE A 175 -0.86 12.24 -17.85
CA ILE A 175 -1.44 11.76 -19.10
C ILE A 175 -0.38 11.92 -20.19
N PHE A 176 -0.13 10.85 -20.94
CA PHE A 176 0.78 10.84 -22.07
C PHE A 176 0.02 10.47 -23.33
N LYS A 177 0.35 11.11 -24.44
CA LYS A 177 -0.02 10.66 -25.77
C LYS A 177 1.19 9.98 -26.38
N LEU A 178 1.09 8.68 -26.64
CA LEU A 178 2.17 7.90 -27.24
C LEU A 178 1.87 7.73 -28.73
N GLU A 179 2.84 8.06 -29.58
CA GLU A 179 2.73 7.93 -31.03
C GLU A 179 3.70 6.85 -31.53
N GLY A 180 3.45 6.29 -32.71
CA GLY A 180 4.38 5.31 -33.29
C GLY A 180 4.27 3.88 -32.74
N LEU A 181 3.23 3.53 -31.97
CA LEU A 181 2.97 2.14 -31.52
C LEU A 181 2.87 1.10 -32.65
N LYS A 182 2.56 1.53 -33.89
CA LYS A 182 2.61 0.64 -35.06
C LYS A 182 4.03 0.20 -35.46
N LYS A 183 5.06 0.86 -34.93
CA LYS A 183 6.48 0.68 -35.29
C LYS A 183 7.32 0.12 -34.12
N GLY A 184 6.70 -0.17 -32.98
CA GLY A 184 7.39 -0.58 -31.77
C GLY A 184 6.49 -0.47 -30.55
N SER A 185 7.06 -0.67 -29.36
CA SER A 185 6.36 -0.61 -28.08
C SER A 185 7.00 0.42 -27.15
N TYR A 186 6.31 0.75 -26.07
CA TYR A 186 6.84 1.59 -25.01
C TYR A 186 7.06 0.80 -23.73
N LYS A 187 8.20 1.03 -23.08
CA LYS A 187 8.49 0.58 -21.72
C LYS A 187 8.49 1.78 -20.78
N MET A 188 7.54 1.80 -19.85
CA MET A 188 7.49 2.80 -18.79
C MET A 188 8.13 2.21 -17.53
N ILE A 189 9.04 2.96 -16.92
CA ILE A 189 9.71 2.62 -15.67
C ILE A 189 9.38 3.70 -14.64
N PHE A 190 8.79 3.27 -13.54
CA PHE A 190 8.47 4.10 -12.39
C PHE A 190 9.38 3.73 -11.23
N ASN A 191 10.01 4.70 -10.58
CA ASN A 191 10.78 4.47 -9.36
C ASN A 191 10.21 5.32 -8.23
N SER A 192 9.88 4.68 -7.12
CA SER A 192 9.33 5.33 -5.93
C SER A 192 9.64 4.46 -4.71
N GLU A 193 10.02 5.08 -3.60
CA GLU A 193 10.23 4.38 -2.32
C GLU A 193 11.21 3.19 -2.40
N GLY A 194 12.27 3.33 -3.21
CA GLY A 194 13.28 2.27 -3.44
C GLY A 194 12.80 1.11 -4.32
N ARG A 195 11.58 1.18 -4.85
CA ARG A 195 10.98 0.17 -5.74
C ARG A 195 11.00 0.63 -7.18
N GLN A 196 11.11 -0.35 -8.08
CA GLN A 196 10.93 -0.17 -9.52
C GLN A 196 9.67 -0.90 -9.98
N PHE A 197 8.81 -0.19 -10.70
CA PHE A 197 7.62 -0.73 -11.36
C PHE A 197 7.77 -0.53 -12.87
N VAL A 198 7.42 -1.55 -13.65
CA VAL A 198 7.61 -1.55 -15.10
C VAL A 198 6.29 -1.89 -15.77
N GLU A 199 5.91 -1.09 -16.75
CA GLU A 199 4.73 -1.31 -17.59
C GLU A 199 5.11 -1.27 -19.06
N TYR A 200 4.50 -2.17 -19.84
CA TYR A 200 4.73 -2.28 -21.28
C TYR A 200 3.45 -1.91 -22.04
N ILE A 201 3.58 -1.03 -23.03
CA ILE A 201 2.48 -0.55 -23.87
C ILE A 201 2.80 -0.93 -25.32
N ASN A 202 1.92 -1.73 -25.93
CA ASN A 202 2.03 -2.19 -27.30
C ASN A 202 0.89 -1.64 -28.16
#